data_AF-A0AAF0ISL5-F1
#
_entry.id   AF-A0AAF0ISL5-F1
#
_cell.length_a   1.000
_cell.length_b   1.000
_cell.length_c   1.000
_cell.angle_alpha   90.00
_cell.angle_beta   90.00
_cell.angle_gamma   90.00
#
_symmetry.space_group_name_H-M   'P 1'
#
loop_
_entity.id
_entity.type
_entity.pdbx_description
1 polymer ?
#
loop_
_entity_poly.entity_id
_entity_poly.type
_entity_poly.pdbx_seq_one_letter_code
_entity_poly.pdbx_strand_id
1 'polypeptide(L)'
;MRCAALVRMLAAAAVAAGTALAAAGDEAPELNVVTTFPNNPFSLVQNGRANRVVLSISNPPGADRALVLEEVSGAFLDPKKQDGQRNRVLRNMTATRIKNVPITNVGGQPLQVPYDFYSEFKPQSLDVEFRVKVLDQGNSRRYNLGVYRGSVLVEEPTQSLFDLQLLSVYAVMALVVAGAAYLVYQQYLAAYFPKAPRKRTQAPRSAQPAATHDEWLPEQNVRARKAVPKRR
;
A
#
# COMPACT_ATOMS: atom_id res chain seq x y z
N MET A 1 83.38 56.71 29.94
CA MET A 1 82.74 55.37 29.95
C MET A 1 81.23 55.61 29.91
N ARG A 2 80.51 55.95 28.82
CA ARG A 2 80.42 55.49 27.42
C ARG A 2 80.13 53.99 27.23
N CYS A 3 78.86 53.78 26.84
CA CYS A 3 78.38 52.80 25.86
C CYS A 3 78.01 51.40 26.37
N ALA A 4 76.70 51.13 26.47
CA ALA A 4 76.01 50.17 25.59
C ALA A 4 74.57 49.90 26.07
N ALA A 5 73.67 50.87 25.85
CA ALA A 5 72.23 50.65 25.84
C ALA A 5 71.73 51.00 24.44
N LEU A 6 71.89 50.08 23.48
CA LEU A 6 71.44 50.24 22.09
C LEU A 6 71.62 48.93 21.32
N VAL A 7 70.64 48.03 21.37
CA VAL A 7 70.52 46.95 20.38
C VAL A 7 69.04 46.75 20.04
N ARG A 8 68.68 47.28 18.88
CA ARG A 8 67.65 46.80 17.94
C ARG A 8 66.18 47.18 18.20
N MET A 9 65.92 48.48 18.01
CA MET A 9 64.83 48.90 17.13
C MET A 9 65.01 48.26 15.74
N LEU A 10 63.87 48.03 15.04
CA LEU A 10 63.67 47.75 13.61
C LEU A 10 63.23 46.32 13.25
N ALA A 11 61.92 46.09 13.24
CA ALA A 11 61.22 45.14 12.37
C ALA A 11 59.80 45.69 12.19
N ALA A 12 59.64 46.65 11.27
CA ALA A 12 59.12 46.43 9.93
C ALA A 12 57.60 46.15 9.95
N ALA A 13 56.85 47.25 9.84
CA ALA A 13 55.45 47.25 9.46
C ALA A 13 55.30 46.63 8.06
N ALA A 14 54.51 45.56 7.96
CA ALA A 14 53.98 45.06 6.71
C ALA A 14 52.45 45.04 6.82
N VAL A 15 51.85 46.04 6.19
CA VAL A 15 50.41 46.15 5.94
C VAL A 15 49.99 44.98 5.06
N ALA A 16 49.26 44.02 5.62
CA ALA A 16 48.53 43.04 4.85
C ALA A 16 47.08 43.52 4.68
N ALA A 17 46.88 44.41 3.70
CA ALA A 17 45.58 44.65 3.10
C ALA A 17 45.22 43.41 2.26
N GLY A 18 44.68 42.39 2.91
CA GLY A 18 44.09 41.22 2.26
C GLY A 18 42.65 41.52 1.87
N THR A 19 42.44 41.71 0.57
CA THR A 19 41.15 41.91 -0.08
C THR A 19 40.12 40.85 0.34
N ALA A 20 39.01 41.31 0.92
CA ALA A 20 37.78 40.53 1.00
C ALA A 20 37.27 40.30 -0.43
N LEU A 21 37.60 39.13 -1.01
CA LEU A 21 36.86 38.63 -2.15
C LEU A 21 35.49 38.22 -1.61
N ALA A 22 34.48 39.06 -1.86
CA ALA A 22 33.09 38.68 -1.72
C ALA A 22 32.86 37.44 -2.60
N ALA A 23 32.60 36.29 -1.97
CA ALA A 23 32.11 35.09 -2.63
C ALA A 23 30.65 35.31 -3.05
N ALA A 24 30.43 36.17 -4.05
CA ALA A 24 29.16 36.28 -4.73
C ALA A 24 29.12 35.20 -5.82
N GLY A 25 28.39 34.10 -5.59
CA GLY A 25 27.99 33.19 -6.67
C GLY A 25 28.07 31.69 -6.42
N ASP A 26 27.57 31.16 -5.29
CA ASP A 26 27.15 29.75 -5.23
C ASP A 26 26.08 29.51 -4.14
N GLU A 27 25.19 30.47 -3.95
CA GLU A 27 24.11 30.33 -2.97
C GLU A 27 22.94 29.59 -3.59
N ALA A 28 22.47 28.56 -2.89
CA ALA A 28 21.32 27.75 -3.29
C ALA A 28 20.10 28.67 -3.53
N PRO A 29 19.31 28.43 -4.60
CA PRO A 29 18.16 29.27 -4.87
C PRO A 29 17.13 29.14 -3.75
N GLU A 30 16.72 30.28 -3.20
CA GLU A 30 15.61 30.34 -2.24
C GLU A 30 14.28 30.16 -2.98
N LEU A 31 13.47 29.20 -2.53
CA LEU A 31 12.13 28.94 -3.05
C LEU A 31 11.14 29.02 -1.91
N ASN A 32 10.02 29.70 -2.13
CA ASN A 32 8.90 29.64 -1.21
C ASN A 32 8.04 28.44 -1.58
N VAL A 33 7.92 27.46 -0.68
CA VAL A 33 7.14 26.26 -0.97
C VAL A 33 6.16 25.97 0.15
N VAL A 34 4.88 25.92 -0.21
CA VAL A 34 3.78 25.59 0.70
C VAL A 34 3.30 24.19 0.38
N THR A 35 3.33 23.31 1.38
CA THR A 35 2.89 21.91 1.23
C THR A 35 1.49 21.75 1.80
N THR A 36 0.59 21.12 1.04
CA THR A 36 -0.80 20.90 1.44
C THR A 36 -1.23 19.46 1.23
N PHE A 37 -2.10 18.97 2.11
CA PHE A 37 -2.63 17.60 2.11
C PHE A 37 -4.14 17.65 1.84
N PRO A 38 -4.58 17.65 0.57
CA PRO A 38 -5.98 17.97 0.23
C PRO A 38 -7.01 16.98 0.80
N ASN A 39 -6.65 15.71 0.93
CA ASN A 39 -7.56 14.65 1.39
C ASN A 39 -7.24 14.19 2.83
N ASN A 40 -6.38 14.91 3.54
CA ASN A 40 -5.81 14.41 4.79
C ASN A 40 -5.46 15.56 5.76
N PRO A 41 -6.46 16.09 6.50
CA PRO A 41 -6.24 17.18 7.45
C PRO A 41 -5.45 16.75 8.70
N PHE A 42 -5.37 15.45 8.99
CA PHE A 42 -4.73 14.90 10.19
C PHE A 42 -3.33 14.33 9.94
N SER A 43 -2.77 14.51 8.74
CA SER A 43 -1.46 13.92 8.37
C SER A 43 -1.41 12.39 8.56
N LEU A 44 -2.54 11.72 8.33
CA LEU A 44 -2.73 10.27 8.35
C LEU A 44 -2.30 9.64 7.02
N VAL A 45 -1.20 8.90 7.01
CA VAL A 45 -0.74 8.19 5.82
C VAL A 45 -1.32 6.78 5.83
N GLN A 46 -2.19 6.48 4.87
CA GLN A 46 -2.78 5.14 4.76
C GLN A 46 -1.81 4.19 4.07
N ASN A 47 -1.55 3.05 4.71
CA ASN A 47 -0.68 2.01 4.18
C ASN A 47 -1.29 1.35 2.93
N GLY A 48 -0.48 1.03 1.93
CA GLY A 48 -0.93 0.37 0.70
C GLY A 48 -1.83 1.19 -0.23
N ARG A 49 -2.07 2.48 0.06
CA ARG A 49 -2.85 3.40 -0.80
C ARG A 49 -2.02 4.61 -1.21
N ALA A 50 -2.43 5.25 -2.31
CA ALA A 50 -1.81 6.49 -2.78
C ALA A 50 -2.22 7.64 -1.85
N ASN A 51 -1.23 8.24 -1.17
CA ASN A 51 -1.38 9.43 -0.37
C ASN A 51 -0.91 10.63 -1.18
N ARG A 52 -1.79 11.59 -1.40
CA ARG A 52 -1.53 12.77 -2.23
C ARG A 52 -1.09 13.96 -1.41
N VAL A 53 -0.01 14.59 -1.86
CA VAL A 53 0.48 15.89 -1.38
C VAL A 53 0.54 16.85 -2.55
N VAL A 54 0.19 18.11 -2.31
CA VAL A 54 0.32 19.16 -3.31
C VAL A 54 1.34 20.17 -2.82
N LEU A 55 2.44 20.31 -3.57
CA LEU A 55 3.49 21.28 -3.33
C LEU A 55 3.21 22.52 -4.17
N SER A 56 2.95 23.65 -3.52
CA SER A 56 2.78 24.96 -4.14
C SER A 56 4.10 25.72 -4.09
N ILE A 57 4.82 25.74 -5.19
CA ILE A 57 6.17 26.33 -5.32
C ILE A 57 6.03 27.71 -5.96
N SER A 58 6.61 28.74 -5.33
CA SER A 58 6.72 30.09 -5.90
C SER A 58 8.13 30.65 -5.71
N ASN A 59 8.55 31.49 -6.67
CA ASN A 59 9.79 32.24 -6.53
C ASN A 59 9.55 33.45 -5.62
N PRO A 60 10.49 33.76 -4.70
CA PRO A 60 10.41 34.95 -3.88
C PRO A 60 10.51 36.22 -4.75
N PRO A 61 9.81 37.31 -4.35
CA PRO A 61 9.87 38.57 -5.08
C PRO A 61 11.31 39.12 -5.08
N GLY A 62 11.87 39.36 -6.27
CA GLY A 62 13.24 39.88 -6.44
C GLY A 62 14.29 38.86 -6.90
N ALA A 63 13.94 37.58 -7.01
CA ALA A 63 14.81 36.54 -7.57
C ALA A 63 14.42 36.22 -9.02
N ASP A 64 14.99 36.93 -9.99
CA ASP A 64 14.82 36.66 -11.44
C ASP A 64 15.68 35.47 -11.92
N ARG A 65 15.76 34.40 -11.14
CA ARG A 65 16.45 33.17 -11.57
C ARG A 65 15.48 32.30 -12.35
N ALA A 66 15.87 31.90 -13.56
CA ALA A 66 15.12 30.96 -14.39
C ALA A 66 15.33 29.53 -13.87
N LEU A 67 14.50 29.13 -12.91
CA LEU A 67 14.55 27.81 -12.28
C LEU A 67 13.56 26.86 -12.95
N VAL A 68 14.00 25.61 -13.14
CA VAL A 68 13.21 24.54 -13.76
C VAL A 68 13.11 23.37 -12.78
N LEU A 69 11.89 22.90 -12.51
CA LEU A 69 11.65 21.74 -11.69
C LEU A 69 11.88 20.45 -12.50
N GLU A 70 12.82 19.61 -12.05
CA GLU A 70 13.16 18.33 -12.70
C GLU A 70 12.53 17.13 -11.97
N GLU A 71 12.52 17.13 -10.63
CA GLU A 71 12.13 15.96 -9.84
C GLU A 71 11.56 16.35 -8.49
N VAL A 72 10.54 15.61 -8.04
CA VAL A 72 10.05 15.63 -6.67
C VAL A 72 10.33 14.27 -6.04
N SER A 73 10.86 14.28 -4.82
CA SER A 73 11.18 13.08 -4.07
C SER A 73 10.83 13.27 -2.60
N GLY A 74 10.79 12.17 -1.85
CA GLY A 74 10.61 12.22 -0.41
C GLY A 74 11.32 11.07 0.30
N ALA A 75 11.31 11.14 1.62
CA ALA A 75 11.83 10.09 2.48
C ALA A 75 11.01 10.00 3.77
N PHE A 76 10.87 8.78 4.28
CA PHE A 76 10.39 8.51 5.64
C PHE A 76 11.58 8.44 6.58
N LEU A 77 11.44 9.13 7.71
CA LEU A 77 12.45 9.33 8.73
C LEU A 77 11.97 8.76 10.06
N ASP A 78 12.90 8.26 10.84
CA ASP A 78 12.66 7.83 12.22
C ASP A 78 12.66 9.05 13.16
N PRO A 79 11.53 9.38 13.81
CA PRO A 79 11.43 10.55 14.69
C PRO A 79 12.28 10.40 15.96
N LYS A 80 12.70 9.17 16.31
CA LYS A 80 13.52 8.91 17.50
C LYS A 80 14.99 9.24 17.30
N LYS A 81 15.42 9.43 16.05
CA LYS A 81 16.84 9.61 15.70
C LYS A 81 17.11 11.02 15.20
N GLN A 82 18.26 11.54 15.59
CA GLN A 82 18.69 12.87 15.18
C GLN A 82 19.35 12.86 13.80
N ASP A 83 19.36 14.04 13.17
CA ASP A 83 19.99 14.29 11.89
C ASP A 83 21.47 13.86 11.91
N GLY A 84 21.92 13.13 10.88
CA GLY A 84 23.27 12.57 10.80
C GLY A 84 23.46 11.19 11.44
N GLN A 85 22.49 10.68 12.21
CA GLN A 85 22.57 9.32 12.75
C GLN A 85 22.29 8.25 11.69
N ARG A 86 22.99 7.12 11.82
CA ARG A 86 22.79 5.96 10.95
C ARG A 86 21.35 5.45 11.06
N ASN A 87 20.76 5.07 9.93
CA ASN A 87 19.38 4.55 9.85
C ASN A 87 18.32 5.55 10.32
N ARG A 88 18.57 6.86 10.22
CA ARG A 88 17.53 7.88 10.37
C ARG A 88 16.56 7.87 9.20
N VAL A 89 17.08 7.75 7.98
CA VAL A 89 16.25 7.51 6.79
C VAL A 89 15.83 6.04 6.82
N LEU A 90 14.54 5.80 7.02
CA LEU A 90 13.97 4.46 7.01
C LEU A 90 13.79 3.97 5.58
N ARG A 91 13.20 4.80 4.72
CA ARG A 91 12.97 4.47 3.31
C ARG A 91 12.81 5.72 2.47
N ASN A 92 13.45 5.74 1.31
CA ASN A 92 13.21 6.75 0.28
C ASN A 92 11.91 6.44 -0.48
N MET A 93 11.16 7.49 -0.77
CA MET A 93 9.91 7.44 -1.52
C MET A 93 10.21 7.47 -3.03
N THR A 94 9.26 7.04 -3.86
CA THR A 94 9.42 7.02 -5.31
C THR A 94 9.61 8.44 -5.85
N ALA A 95 10.70 8.68 -6.58
CA ALA A 95 10.93 9.98 -7.19
C ALA A 95 10.07 10.15 -8.45
N THR A 96 9.35 11.26 -8.54
CA THR A 96 8.54 11.62 -9.70
C THR A 96 9.29 12.66 -10.53
N ARG A 97 9.70 12.27 -11.73
CA ARG A 97 10.32 13.20 -12.68
C ARG A 97 9.27 14.04 -13.37
N ILE A 98 9.51 15.33 -13.39
CA ILE A 98 8.67 16.33 -14.04
C ILE A 98 9.41 16.78 -15.30
N LYS A 99 8.69 16.90 -16.41
CA LYS A 99 9.28 17.22 -17.73
C LYS A 99 9.70 18.69 -17.79
N ASN A 100 10.74 19.06 -17.05
CA ASN A 100 11.40 20.37 -17.07
C ASN A 100 10.40 21.53 -17.04
N VAL A 101 9.55 21.56 -16.02
CA VAL A 101 8.55 22.62 -15.88
C VAL A 101 9.21 23.87 -15.30
N PRO A 102 9.14 25.03 -15.97
CA PRO A 102 9.68 26.27 -15.43
C PRO A 102 8.90 26.69 -14.19
N ILE A 103 9.61 27.05 -13.13
CA ILE A 103 9.05 27.63 -11.91
C ILE A 103 8.83 29.11 -12.21
N THR A 104 7.71 29.40 -12.86
CA THR A 104 7.27 30.77 -13.13
C THR A 104 5.88 30.92 -12.53
N ASN A 105 5.63 32.02 -11.85
CA ASN A 105 4.30 32.35 -11.36
C ASN A 105 3.40 32.68 -12.58
N VAL A 106 2.77 31.67 -13.18
CA VAL A 106 1.86 31.85 -14.30
C VAL A 106 0.61 32.56 -13.78
N GLY A 107 0.40 33.82 -14.17
CA GLY A 107 -0.75 34.61 -13.73
C GLY A 107 -0.76 34.93 -12.22
N GLY A 108 0.40 34.98 -11.58
CA GLY A 108 0.52 35.26 -10.14
C GLY A 108 0.16 34.09 -9.22
N GLN A 109 -0.13 32.92 -9.77
CA GLN A 109 -0.39 31.70 -9.00
C GLN A 109 0.89 30.88 -8.82
N PRO A 110 1.10 30.28 -7.64
CA PRO A 110 2.23 29.36 -7.41
C PRO A 110 2.07 28.11 -8.28
N LEU A 111 3.20 27.53 -8.69
CA LEU A 111 3.23 26.25 -9.41
C LEU A 111 2.79 25.14 -8.46
N GLN A 112 1.66 24.51 -8.74
CA GLN A 112 1.15 23.39 -7.95
C GLN A 112 1.59 22.06 -8.55
N VAL A 113 2.28 21.27 -7.73
CA VAL A 113 2.83 19.98 -8.13
C VAL A 113 2.25 18.89 -7.24
N PRO A 114 1.32 18.06 -7.77
CA PRO A 114 0.83 16.91 -7.03
C PRO A 114 1.91 15.81 -6.99
N TYR A 115 2.10 15.24 -5.81
CA TYR A 115 3.02 14.15 -5.53
C TYR A 115 2.26 13.06 -4.78
N ASP A 116 2.12 11.90 -5.42
CA ASP A 116 1.48 10.73 -4.83
C ASP A 116 2.54 9.75 -4.35
N PHE A 117 2.38 9.26 -3.12
CA PHE A 117 3.30 8.29 -2.53
C PHE A 117 2.58 7.19 -1.77
N TYR A 118 3.32 6.10 -1.53
CA TYR A 118 2.83 4.92 -0.83
C TYR A 118 3.67 4.67 0.42
N SER A 119 3.01 4.20 1.46
CA SER A 119 3.63 3.70 2.69
C SER A 119 3.43 2.20 2.78
N GLU A 120 4.42 1.50 3.33
CA GLU A 120 4.41 0.07 3.63
C GLU A 120 5.01 -0.19 5.02
N PHE A 121 4.61 0.60 6.00
CA PHE A 121 5.11 0.52 7.38
C PHE A 121 4.01 0.01 8.32
N LYS A 122 4.44 -0.63 9.42
CA LYS A 122 3.53 -0.92 10.52
C LYS A 122 2.96 0.37 11.10
N PRO A 123 1.75 0.35 11.70
CA PRO A 123 1.15 1.53 12.31
C PRO A 123 2.08 2.16 13.35
N GLN A 124 2.58 3.36 13.04
CA GLN A 124 3.49 4.12 13.90
C GLN A 124 3.56 5.58 13.43
N SER A 125 4.04 6.47 14.30
CA SER A 125 4.36 7.85 13.92
C SER A 125 5.74 7.88 13.25
N LEU A 126 5.83 8.51 12.08
CA LEU A 126 7.05 8.71 11.32
C LEU A 126 7.20 10.18 10.95
N ASP A 127 8.42 10.60 10.69
CA ASP A 127 8.66 11.90 10.07
C ASP A 127 8.74 11.73 8.55
N VAL A 128 8.26 12.71 7.80
CA VAL A 128 8.41 12.79 6.34
C VAL A 128 9.25 13.99 5.98
N GLU A 129 10.07 13.82 4.95
CA GLU A 129 10.83 14.89 4.34
C GLU A 129 10.58 14.88 2.83
N PHE A 130 10.15 16.00 2.27
CA PHE A 130 10.01 16.18 0.83
C PHE A 130 11.16 17.04 0.31
N ARG A 131 11.68 16.65 -0.86
CA ARG A 131 12.79 17.33 -1.53
C ARG A 131 12.48 17.52 -3.00
N VAL A 132 12.91 18.65 -3.55
CA VAL A 132 12.77 18.96 -4.98
C VAL A 132 14.14 19.18 -5.60
N LYS A 133 14.32 18.65 -6.81
CA LYS A 133 15.49 18.94 -7.63
C LYS A 133 15.13 20.00 -8.65
N VAL A 134 15.87 21.09 -8.61
CA VAL A 134 15.71 22.22 -9.50
C VAL A 134 16.98 22.45 -10.31
N LEU A 135 16.81 22.76 -11.58
CA LEU A 135 17.86 23.16 -12.50
C LEU A 135 17.82 24.68 -12.66
N ASP A 136 18.93 25.33 -12.37
CA ASP A 136 19.11 26.74 -12.70
C ASP A 136 19.55 26.86 -14.17
N GLN A 137 18.72 27.47 -15.01
CA GLN A 137 19.04 27.64 -16.43
C GLN A 137 20.20 28.61 -16.67
N GLY A 138 20.44 29.56 -15.76
CA GLY A 138 21.52 30.54 -15.90
C GLY A 138 22.90 29.93 -15.72
N ASN A 139 23.04 28.97 -14.80
CA ASN A 139 24.31 28.33 -14.44
C ASN A 139 24.38 26.84 -14.83
N SER A 140 23.29 26.27 -15.36
CA SER A 140 23.15 24.83 -15.64
C SER A 140 23.46 23.93 -14.44
N ARG A 141 23.31 24.45 -13.22
CA ARG A 141 23.55 23.73 -11.95
C ARG A 141 22.26 23.14 -11.41
N ARG A 142 22.37 21.95 -10.81
CA ARG A 142 21.26 21.26 -10.15
C ARG A 142 21.36 21.44 -8.65
N TYR A 143 20.26 21.85 -8.03
CA TYR A 143 20.14 22.00 -6.58
C TYR A 143 19.08 21.04 -6.06
N ASN A 144 19.35 20.41 -4.92
CA ASN A 144 18.40 19.55 -4.22
C ASN A 144 17.97 20.26 -2.94
N LEU A 145 16.72 20.71 -2.90
CA LEU A 145 16.20 21.57 -1.85
C LEU A 145 15.22 20.80 -0.97
N GLY A 146 15.39 20.92 0.34
CA GLY A 146 14.43 20.44 1.33
C GLY A 146 13.22 21.37 1.38
N VAL A 147 12.04 20.84 1.09
CA VAL A 147 10.82 21.63 0.92
C VAL A 147 9.93 21.58 2.14
N TYR A 148 9.79 20.40 2.71
CA TYR A 148 8.88 20.19 3.83
C TYR A 148 9.43 19.09 4.72
N ARG A 149 9.26 19.30 6.02
CA ARG A 149 9.50 18.30 7.04
C ARG A 149 8.36 18.36 8.04
N GLY A 150 7.74 17.21 8.29
CA GLY A 150 6.62 17.12 9.21
C GLY A 150 6.46 15.70 9.75
N SER A 151 5.67 15.55 10.80
CA SER A 151 5.34 14.25 11.38
C SER A 151 4.01 13.76 10.82
N VAL A 152 3.96 12.48 10.46
CA VAL A 152 2.77 11.79 9.95
C VAL A 152 2.48 10.56 10.81
N LEU A 153 1.21 10.19 10.89
CA LEU A 153 0.79 8.95 11.51
C LEU A 153 0.49 7.94 10.41
N VAL A 154 1.22 6.83 10.38
CA VAL A 154 0.93 5.74 9.44
C VAL A 154 -0.15 4.86 10.07
N GLU A 155 -1.23 4.62 9.34
CA GLU A 155 -2.33 3.74 9.75
C GLU A 155 -2.63 2.72 8.65
N GLU A 156 -3.03 1.52 9.06
CA GLU A 156 -3.50 0.51 8.13
C GLU A 156 -4.96 0.77 7.75
N PRO A 157 -5.34 0.61 6.48
CA PRO A 157 -6.73 0.74 6.07
C PRO A 157 -7.59 -0.33 6.75
N THR A 158 -8.83 0.01 7.08
CA THR A 158 -9.78 -0.92 7.69
C THR A 158 -10.04 -2.11 6.77
N GLN A 159 -9.74 -3.31 7.25
CA GLN A 159 -10.08 -4.55 6.54
C GLN A 159 -11.58 -4.78 6.64
N SER A 160 -12.26 -4.90 5.51
CA SER A 160 -13.68 -5.24 5.48
C SER A 160 -13.86 -6.73 5.69
N LEU A 161 -14.50 -7.13 6.79
CA LEU A 161 -14.84 -8.53 7.06
C LEU A 161 -15.90 -9.08 6.10
N PHE A 162 -16.71 -8.19 5.50
CA PHE A 162 -17.78 -8.54 4.57
C PHE A 162 -17.43 -8.15 3.13
N ASP A 163 -16.20 -8.45 2.71
CA ASP A 163 -15.83 -8.40 1.30
C ASP A 163 -16.34 -9.65 0.58
N LEU A 164 -17.37 -9.48 -0.26
CA LEU A 164 -17.98 -10.59 -1.02
C LEU A 164 -16.95 -11.32 -1.90
N GLN A 165 -15.96 -10.59 -2.43
CA GLN A 165 -14.91 -11.19 -3.24
C GLN A 165 -14.07 -12.15 -2.37
N LEU A 166 -13.60 -11.69 -1.22
CA LEU A 166 -12.81 -12.51 -0.29
C LEU A 166 -13.62 -13.69 0.26
N LEU A 167 -14.88 -13.46 0.64
CA LEU A 167 -15.79 -14.50 1.13
C LEU A 167 -16.07 -15.55 0.06
N SER A 168 -16.19 -15.18 -1.22
CA SER A 168 -16.42 -16.14 -2.30
C SER A 168 -15.24 -17.11 -2.46
N VAL A 169 -14.00 -16.62 -2.35
CA VAL A 169 -12.80 -17.46 -2.41
C VAL A 169 -12.77 -18.43 -1.24
N TYR A 170 -13.06 -17.97 -0.02
CA TYR A 170 -13.14 -18.84 1.14
C TYR A 170 -14.27 -19.87 1.03
N ALA A 171 -15.43 -19.49 0.48
CA ALA A 171 -16.54 -20.42 0.26
C ALA A 171 -16.17 -21.53 -0.73
N VAL A 172 -15.48 -21.19 -1.84
CA VAL A 172 -14.98 -22.19 -2.80
C VAL A 172 -13.94 -23.10 -2.15
N MET A 173 -12.99 -22.54 -1.40
CA MET A 173 -11.99 -23.31 -0.66
C MET A 173 -12.65 -24.27 0.35
N ALA A 174 -13.65 -23.78 1.10
CA ALA A 174 -14.42 -24.61 2.02
C ALA A 174 -15.19 -25.73 1.30
N LEU A 175 -15.76 -25.45 0.12
CA LEU A 175 -16.41 -26.47 -0.71
C LEU A 175 -15.45 -27.54 -1.21
N VAL A 176 -14.24 -27.15 -1.63
CA VAL A 176 -13.21 -28.10 -2.08
C VAL A 176 -12.78 -29.00 -0.91
N VAL A 177 -12.51 -28.42 0.25
CA VAL A 177 -12.13 -29.18 1.46
C VAL A 177 -13.27 -30.09 1.92
N ALA A 178 -14.51 -29.59 1.95
CA ALA A 178 -15.69 -30.39 2.30
C ALA A 178 -15.93 -31.52 1.30
N GLY A 179 -15.75 -31.27 0.00
CA GLY A 179 -15.85 -32.28 -1.05
C GLY A 179 -14.81 -33.39 -0.90
N ALA A 180 -13.55 -33.02 -0.67
CA ALA A 180 -12.48 -33.99 -0.40
C ALA A 180 -12.75 -34.80 0.88
N ALA A 181 -13.13 -34.14 1.98
CA ALA A 181 -13.50 -34.81 3.23
C ALA A 181 -14.69 -35.75 3.05
N TYR A 182 -15.69 -35.36 2.24
CA TYR A 182 -16.84 -36.19 1.91
C TYR A 182 -16.43 -37.45 1.13
N LEU A 183 -15.54 -37.33 0.14
CA LEU A 183 -15.03 -38.48 -0.60
C LEU A 183 -14.25 -39.44 0.29
N VAL A 184 -13.37 -38.92 1.16
CA VAL A 184 -12.64 -39.72 2.14
C VAL A 184 -13.60 -40.41 3.11
N TYR A 185 -14.62 -39.70 3.60
CA TYR A 185 -15.65 -40.28 4.45
C TYR A 185 -16.36 -41.45 3.77
N GLN A 186 -16.83 -41.26 2.53
CA GLN A 186 -17.55 -42.29 1.79
C GLN A 186 -16.68 -43.52 1.48
N GLN A 187 -15.42 -43.33 1.11
CA GLN A 187 -14.54 -44.42 0.70
C GLN A 187 -13.95 -45.19 1.87
N TYR A 188 -13.60 -44.52 2.97
CA TYR A 188 -12.81 -45.12 4.04
C TYR A 188 -13.52 -45.19 5.39
N LEU A 189 -14.30 -44.17 5.76
CA LEU A 189 -14.87 -44.11 7.10
C LEU A 189 -16.30 -44.64 7.21
N ALA A 190 -17.08 -44.60 6.13
CA ALA A 190 -18.49 -44.98 6.14
C ALA A 190 -18.75 -46.44 6.54
N ALA A 191 -17.76 -47.33 6.37
CA ALA A 191 -17.83 -48.73 6.80
C ALA A 191 -17.72 -48.92 8.32
N TYR A 192 -17.09 -47.97 9.03
CA TYR A 192 -16.83 -48.06 10.46
C TYR A 192 -17.95 -47.44 11.31
N PHE A 193 -18.87 -46.71 10.69
CA PHE A 193 -20.01 -46.11 11.37
C PHE A 193 -21.30 -46.91 11.16
N PRO A 194 -22.09 -47.18 12.23
CA PRO A 194 -23.34 -47.91 12.10
C PRO A 194 -24.33 -47.13 11.23
N LYS A 195 -24.80 -47.76 10.15
CA LYS A 195 -25.82 -47.17 9.27
C LYS A 195 -27.14 -47.05 10.05
N ALA A 196 -27.71 -45.85 10.10
CA ALA A 196 -29.02 -45.65 10.71
C ALA A 196 -30.07 -46.59 10.06
N PRO A 197 -30.92 -47.28 10.83
CA PRO A 197 -31.90 -48.21 10.29
C PRO A 197 -32.85 -47.44 9.38
N ARG A 198 -32.88 -47.82 8.09
CA ARG A 198 -33.90 -47.32 7.15
C ARG A 198 -35.28 -47.66 7.71
N LYS A 199 -36.04 -46.65 8.14
CA LYS A 199 -37.49 -46.80 8.32
C LYS A 199 -38.05 -47.22 6.97
N ARG A 200 -38.48 -48.48 6.88
CA ARG A 200 -39.30 -48.96 5.76
C ARG A 200 -40.59 -48.15 5.78
N THR A 201 -40.70 -47.17 4.90
CA THR A 201 -42.01 -46.63 4.54
C THR A 201 -42.81 -47.80 3.98
N GLN A 202 -43.88 -48.18 4.68
CA GLN A 202 -44.81 -49.19 4.21
C GLN A 202 -45.29 -48.74 2.83
N ALA A 203 -45.12 -49.58 1.82
CA ALA A 203 -45.71 -49.33 0.51
C ALA A 203 -47.22 -49.11 0.69
N PRO A 204 -47.83 -48.12 0.01
CA PRO A 204 -49.27 -47.96 0.07
C PRO A 204 -49.88 -49.28 -0.43
N ARG A 205 -50.69 -49.88 0.44
CA ARG A 205 -51.50 -51.06 0.13
C ARG A 205 -52.24 -50.75 -1.17
N SER A 206 -51.92 -51.47 -2.23
CA SER A 206 -52.58 -51.36 -3.53
C SER A 206 -54.08 -51.34 -3.30
N ALA A 207 -54.74 -50.24 -3.67
CA ALA A 207 -56.18 -50.16 -3.72
C ALA A 207 -56.68 -51.35 -4.57
N GLN A 208 -57.54 -52.18 -3.97
CA GLN A 208 -58.29 -53.17 -4.73
C GLN A 208 -59.02 -52.42 -5.84
N PRO A 209 -58.86 -52.80 -7.12
CA PRO A 209 -59.71 -52.28 -8.16
C PRO A 209 -61.14 -52.75 -7.86
N ALA A 210 -62.05 -51.78 -7.90
CA ALA A 210 -63.48 -51.98 -7.79
C ALA A 210 -63.93 -53.10 -8.73
N ALA A 211 -64.86 -53.92 -8.23
CA ALA A 211 -65.53 -54.97 -8.96
C ALA A 211 -65.91 -54.51 -10.38
N THR A 212 -65.29 -55.14 -11.36
CA THR A 212 -65.77 -55.14 -12.75
C THR A 212 -65.79 -56.58 -13.21
N HIS A 213 -66.92 -56.95 -13.80
CA HIS A 213 -67.38 -58.30 -14.15
C HIS A 213 -66.38 -59.12 -14.96
N ASP A 214 -66.16 -60.37 -14.56
CA ASP A 214 -65.65 -61.44 -15.44
C ASP A 214 -66.16 -62.83 -14.94
N GLU A 215 -67.47 -63.06 -15.04
CA GLU A 215 -68.16 -64.35 -14.86
C GLU A 215 -67.91 -65.35 -16.02
N TRP A 216 -66.91 -65.08 -16.88
CA TRP A 216 -66.68 -65.80 -18.14
C TRP A 216 -65.58 -66.88 -18.08
N LEU A 217 -64.86 -67.08 -16.96
CA LEU A 217 -63.84 -68.13 -16.90
C LEU A 217 -64.44 -69.49 -16.48
N PRO A 218 -64.55 -70.49 -17.38
CA PRO A 218 -65.02 -71.82 -16.99
C PRO A 218 -64.06 -72.47 -15.97
N GLU A 219 -64.61 -72.99 -14.87
CA GLU A 219 -63.91 -73.52 -13.68
C GLU A 219 -62.93 -74.70 -13.93
N GLN A 220 -62.76 -75.14 -15.16
CA GLN A 220 -62.06 -76.38 -15.49
C GLN A 220 -60.52 -76.25 -15.52
N ASN A 221 -59.95 -75.03 -15.40
CA ASN A 221 -58.51 -74.79 -15.57
C ASN A 221 -57.70 -74.40 -14.32
N VAL A 222 -58.28 -74.29 -13.11
CA VAL A 222 -57.51 -73.85 -11.92
C VAL A 222 -57.18 -74.96 -10.93
N ARG A 223 -57.78 -76.15 -11.02
CA ARG A 223 -57.50 -77.27 -10.08
C ARG A 223 -56.40 -78.25 -10.53
N ALA A 224 -55.57 -77.89 -11.51
CA ALA A 224 -54.54 -78.77 -12.08
C ALA A 224 -53.11 -78.27 -11.88
N ARG A 225 -52.72 -77.89 -10.65
CA ARG A 225 -51.32 -78.01 -10.21
C ARG A 225 -51.28 -78.71 -8.87
N LYS A 226 -51.30 -80.04 -8.98
CA LYS A 226 -51.25 -81.03 -7.91
C LYS A 226 -49.96 -80.93 -7.09
N ALA A 227 -50.15 -81.22 -5.81
CA ALA A 227 -49.22 -81.79 -4.85
C ALA A 227 -47.95 -82.44 -5.43
N VAL A 228 -46.80 -82.04 -4.91
CA VAL A 228 -45.56 -82.84 -4.92
C VAL A 228 -45.39 -83.42 -3.51
N PRO A 229 -45.45 -84.76 -3.32
CA PRO A 229 -45.18 -85.36 -2.03
C PRO A 229 -43.66 -85.55 -1.82
N LYS A 230 -43.21 -85.20 -0.63
CA LYS A 230 -41.86 -85.47 -0.11
C LYS A 230 -41.79 -86.94 0.35
N ARG A 231 -40.85 -87.74 -0.18
CA ARG A 231 -40.46 -89.03 0.40
C ARG A 231 -38.95 -89.06 0.67
N ARG A 232 -38.62 -89.71 1.79
CA ARG A 232 -37.29 -90.07 2.28
C ARG A 232 -36.56 -90.98 1.31
#